data_AF-A0A356WWA9-F1
#
_entry.id   AF-A0A356WWA9-F1
#
_cell.length_a   1.000
_cell.length_b   1.000
_cell.length_c   1.000
_cell.angle_alpha   90.00
_cell.angle_beta   90.00
_cell.angle_gamma   90.00
#
_symmetry.space_group_name_H-M   'P 1'
#
loop_
_entity.id
_entity.type
_entity.pdbx_description
1 polymer ?
#
loop_
_entity_poly.entity_id
_entity_poly.type
_entity_poly.pdbx_seq_one_letter_code
_entity_poly.pdbx_strand_id
1 'polypeptide(L)'
;PVDHFWEGAQLNLIDFTVDKNGRLLPKLIVLEPDYLIDASAIAECFHDYCVTPMHYFRNKFETPENRSYLLLGNLANFFLDELIFAQQPDEVSFDETFLKSFRQSPFEYTSCRDIAADEDFRDFMRKARTQFENIKRVITEDFPRRGINLHQCTLEPSFFSERYGFQGRLDLLHINKKAYEIVELKSGKLPYPAYDTGKIALNHEVQTGVYRLMTESVFDVPSRRVEAAILYSSGSIPGTNLRFAAGFQQLEKEIINVRNLIIANEHAIINGNNQTVAQLFQALYDTTGTAQKSATFYTQRIEQFKSVLQQCTPMELSYFYRYIRFVSQELYLQKTGDVEYESPAGVASLWNSDFTERAEALDVLYGLSIESIDDSGNDMKIVFRRNHAGNDVVNFREGEICIVYPRQDEQDTVLNRQILKGALAAISREFVEVRFRNKQRNRTFFNENPLWAIEHDALDTSYNSMYKSLFDFLNAEKQQRDLLLGLRAPQAPAIPENKLPYPESIIRKAMAAEDYFLIIGPPGTGKTSIFAR
;
A
#
# COMPACT_ATOMS: atom_id res chain seq x y z
N PRO A 1 13.27 9.62 -21.14
CA PRO A 1 14.36 8.82 -20.55
C PRO A 1 14.82 9.50 -19.28
N VAL A 2 15.17 8.74 -18.25
CA VAL A 2 15.83 9.32 -17.08
C VAL A 2 17.26 9.61 -17.46
N ASP A 3 17.61 10.89 -17.45
CA ASP A 3 18.97 11.36 -17.71
C ASP A 3 19.75 11.61 -16.40
N HIS A 4 19.13 11.28 -15.25
CA HIS A 4 19.64 11.54 -13.90
C HIS A 4 20.05 10.23 -13.21
N PHE A 5 21.15 9.64 -13.66
CA PHE A 5 21.84 8.55 -12.96
C PHE A 5 22.98 9.11 -12.11
N TRP A 6 23.38 8.39 -11.06
CA TRP A 6 24.55 8.72 -10.24
C TRP A 6 25.52 7.54 -10.16
N GLU A 7 26.77 7.85 -9.82
CA GLU A 7 27.78 6.83 -9.56
C GLU A 7 27.39 6.02 -8.32
N GLY A 8 27.46 4.69 -8.42
CA GLY A 8 27.04 3.76 -7.37
C GLY A 8 25.57 3.34 -7.45
N ALA A 9 24.76 3.91 -8.35
CA ALA A 9 23.36 3.51 -8.50
C ALA A 9 23.23 2.06 -9.01
N GLN A 10 22.35 1.27 -8.40
CA GLN A 10 22.03 -0.08 -8.90
C GLN A 10 21.09 0.00 -10.10
N LEU A 11 21.38 -0.78 -11.16
CA LEU A 11 20.59 -0.80 -12.38
C LEU A 11 20.23 -2.23 -12.79
N ASN A 12 18.94 -2.49 -13.02
CA ASN A 12 18.51 -3.67 -13.75
C ASN A 12 18.32 -3.35 -15.24
N LEU A 13 19.04 -4.08 -16.08
CA LEU A 13 18.98 -3.98 -17.54
C LEU A 13 18.10 -5.10 -18.09
N ILE A 14 16.87 -4.79 -18.49
CA ILE A 14 15.89 -5.79 -18.92
C ILE A 14 15.91 -5.94 -20.44
N ASP A 15 15.89 -7.19 -20.90
CA ASP A 15 15.84 -7.61 -22.31
C ASP A 15 16.84 -6.83 -23.19
N PHE A 16 18.13 -6.91 -22.88
CA PHE A 16 19.17 -6.19 -23.60
C PHE A 16 19.72 -6.95 -24.81
N THR A 17 20.21 -6.20 -25.79
CA THR A 17 21.05 -6.72 -26.89
C THR A 17 22.46 -6.15 -26.75
N VAL A 18 23.44 -6.79 -27.39
CA VAL A 18 24.82 -6.29 -27.42
C VAL A 18 25.12 -5.75 -28.81
N ASP A 19 25.53 -4.49 -28.89
CA ASP A 19 25.90 -3.88 -30.16
C ASP A 19 27.26 -4.38 -30.68
N LYS A 20 27.61 -4.00 -31.91
CA LYS A 20 28.89 -4.38 -32.55
C LYS A 20 30.15 -3.89 -31.81
N ASN A 21 30.01 -2.94 -30.89
CA ASN A 21 31.10 -2.39 -30.08
C ASN A 21 31.11 -2.98 -28.66
N GLY A 22 30.27 -3.98 -28.37
CA GLY A 22 30.15 -4.60 -27.04
C GLY A 22 29.29 -3.81 -26.06
N ARG A 23 28.53 -2.80 -26.50
CA ARG A 23 27.65 -1.99 -25.63
C ARG A 23 26.31 -2.67 -25.42
N LEU A 24 25.84 -2.66 -24.18
CA LEU A 24 24.51 -3.15 -23.82
C LEU A 24 23.44 -2.14 -24.27
N LEU A 25 22.47 -2.60 -25.02
CA LEU A 25 21.30 -1.86 -25.47
C LEU A 25 20.06 -2.47 -24.80
N PRO A 26 19.73 -2.06 -23.56
CA PRO A 26 18.57 -2.57 -22.83
C PRO A 26 17.25 -2.09 -23.42
N LYS A 27 16.21 -2.92 -23.33
CA LYS A 27 14.84 -2.52 -23.64
C LYS A 27 14.28 -1.62 -22.54
N LEU A 28 14.58 -1.93 -21.28
CA LEU A 28 14.22 -1.15 -20.11
C LEU A 28 15.44 -1.06 -19.18
N ILE A 29 15.59 0.10 -18.54
CA ILE A 29 16.57 0.32 -17.47
C ILE A 29 15.74 0.63 -16.22
N VAL A 30 15.97 -0.08 -15.12
CA VAL A 30 15.29 0.13 -13.83
C VAL A 30 16.32 0.62 -12.82
N LEU A 31 16.09 1.78 -12.23
CA LEU A 31 17.04 2.49 -11.34
C LEU A 31 16.76 2.22 -9.86
N GLU A 32 17.70 1.71 -9.09
CA GLU A 32 17.48 1.26 -7.69
C GLU A 32 16.29 0.29 -7.59
N PRO A 33 16.37 -0.89 -8.24
CA PRO A 33 15.28 -1.85 -8.29
C PRO A 33 14.76 -2.27 -6.91
N ASP A 34 15.60 -2.23 -5.89
CA ASP A 34 15.23 -2.57 -4.51
C ASP A 34 14.21 -1.62 -3.87
N TYR A 35 14.14 -0.38 -4.36
CA TYR A 35 13.08 0.53 -3.97
C TYR A 35 11.79 0.14 -4.69
N LEU A 36 11.01 -0.74 -4.06
CA LEU A 36 9.71 -1.17 -4.58
C LEU A 36 8.66 -0.05 -4.45
N ILE A 37 8.03 0.30 -5.58
CA ILE A 37 6.89 1.22 -5.64
C ILE A 37 5.59 0.41 -5.77
N ASP A 38 4.55 0.79 -5.03
CA ASP A 38 3.23 0.16 -5.16
C ASP A 38 2.62 0.40 -6.55
N ALA A 39 2.03 -0.64 -7.14
CA ALA A 39 1.35 -0.57 -8.43
C ALA A 39 0.28 0.54 -8.50
N SER A 40 -0.46 0.76 -7.41
CA SER A 40 -1.44 1.85 -7.32
C SER A 40 -0.78 3.23 -7.24
N ALA A 41 0.35 3.37 -6.54
CA ALA A 41 1.05 4.65 -6.40
C ALA A 41 1.66 5.11 -7.74
N ILE A 42 2.25 4.20 -8.51
CA ILE A 42 2.73 4.53 -9.86
C ILE A 42 1.56 4.81 -10.82
N ALA A 43 0.45 4.07 -10.73
CA ALA A 43 -0.74 4.31 -11.54
C ALA A 43 -1.34 5.72 -11.36
N GLU A 44 -1.34 6.25 -10.13
CA GLU A 44 -1.79 7.62 -9.84
C GLU A 44 -0.83 8.71 -10.38
N CYS A 45 0.30 8.34 -10.99
CA CYS A 45 1.13 9.25 -11.76
C CYS A 45 0.68 9.40 -13.22
N PHE A 46 -0.31 8.61 -13.66
CA PHE A 46 -0.77 8.53 -15.04
C PHE A 46 -2.25 8.88 -15.16
N HIS A 47 -2.54 10.17 -15.22
CA HIS A 47 -3.89 10.63 -15.56
C HIS A 47 -3.95 11.15 -16.99
N ASP A 48 -5.13 11.03 -17.63
CA ASP A 48 -5.36 11.55 -18.98
C ASP A 48 -4.99 13.04 -19.10
N TYR A 49 -5.14 13.80 -18.00
CA TYR A 49 -4.84 15.23 -17.98
C TYR A 49 -3.36 15.56 -17.75
N CYS A 50 -2.58 14.67 -17.13
CA CYS A 50 -1.17 14.88 -16.82
C CYS A 50 -0.51 13.54 -16.41
N VAL A 51 0.57 13.18 -17.10
CA VAL A 51 1.46 12.10 -16.68
C VAL A 51 2.71 12.72 -16.08
N THR A 52 2.95 12.50 -14.79
CA THR A 52 4.08 13.14 -14.09
C THR A 52 4.46 12.41 -12.80
N PRO A 53 5.77 12.26 -12.49
CA PRO A 53 6.23 11.74 -11.20
C PRO A 53 5.85 12.66 -10.03
N MET A 54 5.50 13.93 -10.29
CA MET A 54 5.12 14.89 -9.25
C MET A 54 3.80 14.53 -8.56
N HIS A 55 2.96 13.68 -9.17
CA HIS A 55 1.81 13.11 -8.47
C HIS A 55 2.23 12.25 -7.27
N TYR A 56 3.27 11.41 -7.42
CA TYR A 56 3.83 10.65 -6.30
C TYR A 56 4.32 11.56 -5.18
N PHE A 57 5.08 12.61 -5.53
CA PHE A 57 5.59 13.59 -4.57
C PHE A 57 4.46 14.32 -3.84
N ARG A 58 3.45 14.83 -4.57
CA ARG A 58 2.28 15.51 -4.00
C ARG A 58 1.49 14.60 -3.05
N ASN A 59 1.22 13.36 -3.48
CA ASN A 59 0.36 12.43 -2.75
C ASN A 59 0.90 12.08 -1.35
N LYS A 60 2.21 12.26 -1.09
CA LYS A 60 2.81 12.11 0.25
C LYS A 60 2.17 13.03 1.30
N PHE A 61 1.76 14.23 0.88
CA PHE A 61 1.30 15.29 1.79
C PHE A 61 -0.22 15.37 1.92
N GLU A 62 -0.95 14.64 1.09
CA GLU A 62 -2.40 14.72 1.05
C GLU A 62 -3.04 13.68 1.98
N THR A 63 -3.89 14.16 2.88
CA THR A 63 -4.70 13.28 3.72
C THR A 63 -5.93 12.82 2.95
N PRO A 64 -6.14 11.50 2.72
CA PRO A 64 -7.36 11.00 2.11
C PRO A 64 -8.53 11.32 3.03
N GLU A 65 -9.50 12.08 2.53
CA GLU A 65 -10.74 12.33 3.26
C GLU A 65 -11.63 11.09 3.19
N ASN A 66 -12.32 10.76 4.29
CA ASN A 66 -13.33 9.70 4.29
C ASN A 66 -14.55 10.14 3.46
N ARG A 67 -14.64 9.62 2.23
CA ARG A 67 -15.64 10.00 1.22
C ARG A 67 -16.43 8.80 0.75
N SER A 68 -17.66 9.05 0.30
CA SER A 68 -18.62 8.01 -0.13
C SER A 68 -18.07 7.10 -1.22
N TYR A 69 -17.27 7.62 -2.16
CA TYR A 69 -16.70 6.83 -3.24
C TYR A 69 -15.59 5.87 -2.77
N LEU A 70 -14.83 6.22 -1.72
CA LEU A 70 -13.84 5.33 -1.10
C LEU A 70 -14.54 4.20 -0.34
N LEU A 71 -15.58 4.54 0.44
CA LEU A 71 -16.43 3.54 1.09
C LEU A 71 -17.04 2.58 0.07
N LEU A 72 -17.55 3.10 -1.05
CA LEU A 72 -18.14 2.28 -2.10
C LEU A 72 -17.10 1.36 -2.76
N GLY A 73 -15.84 1.82 -2.90
CA GLY A 73 -14.73 0.97 -3.35
C GLY A 73 -14.39 -0.16 -2.39
N ASN A 74 -14.22 0.15 -1.10
CA ASN A 74 -13.97 -0.86 -0.09
C ASN A 74 -15.12 -1.89 -0.03
N LEU A 75 -16.36 -1.41 -0.12
CA LEU A 75 -17.55 -2.24 -0.12
C LEU A 75 -17.66 -3.11 -1.38
N ALA A 76 -17.29 -2.58 -2.55
CA ALA A 76 -17.28 -3.37 -3.79
C ALA A 76 -16.25 -4.50 -3.73
N ASN A 77 -15.05 -4.24 -3.18
CA ASN A 77 -14.05 -5.30 -2.95
C ASN A 77 -14.57 -6.34 -1.96
N PHE A 78 -15.18 -5.90 -0.86
CA PHE A 78 -15.82 -6.80 0.09
C PHE A 78 -16.92 -7.67 -0.55
N PHE A 79 -17.72 -7.11 -1.47
CA PHE A 79 -18.71 -7.88 -2.22
C PHE A 79 -18.07 -8.93 -3.12
N LEU A 80 -16.99 -8.57 -3.83
CA LEU A 80 -16.22 -9.51 -4.63
C LEU A 80 -15.73 -10.68 -3.76
N ASP A 81 -15.14 -10.38 -2.61
CA ASP A 81 -14.60 -11.40 -1.70
C ASP A 81 -15.69 -12.37 -1.21
N GLU A 82 -16.81 -11.85 -0.71
CA GLU A 82 -17.92 -12.68 -0.20
C GLU A 82 -18.55 -13.54 -1.29
N LEU A 83 -18.74 -12.99 -2.49
CA LEU A 83 -19.31 -13.72 -3.63
C LEU A 83 -18.35 -14.78 -4.17
N ILE A 84 -17.04 -14.51 -4.23
CA ILE A 84 -16.05 -15.50 -4.63
C ILE A 84 -15.98 -16.63 -3.61
N PHE A 85 -15.99 -16.30 -2.31
CA PHE A 85 -15.91 -17.28 -1.23
C PHE A 85 -17.17 -18.16 -1.11
N ALA A 86 -18.36 -17.62 -1.38
CA ALA A 86 -19.63 -18.33 -1.22
C ALA A 86 -19.75 -19.60 -2.06
N GLN A 87 -20.26 -20.69 -1.48
CA GLN A 87 -20.51 -21.94 -2.20
C GLN A 87 -21.55 -21.76 -3.31
N GLN A 88 -22.60 -21.00 -3.03
CA GLN A 88 -23.67 -20.64 -3.97
C GLN A 88 -23.76 -19.11 -4.07
N PRO A 89 -22.95 -18.47 -4.94
CA PRO A 89 -22.93 -17.01 -5.06
C PRO A 89 -24.30 -16.41 -5.40
N ASP A 90 -25.15 -17.16 -6.13
CA ASP A 90 -26.52 -16.76 -6.49
C ASP A 90 -27.44 -16.58 -5.27
N GLU A 91 -27.14 -17.22 -4.14
CA GLU A 91 -27.95 -17.14 -2.91
C GLU A 91 -27.46 -16.04 -1.96
N VAL A 92 -26.28 -15.44 -2.21
CA VAL A 92 -25.74 -14.38 -1.37
C VAL A 92 -26.66 -13.14 -1.43
N SER A 93 -27.06 -12.67 -0.25
CA SER A 93 -27.96 -11.53 -0.06
C SER A 93 -27.17 -10.22 0.08
N PHE A 94 -27.58 -9.20 -0.68
CA PHE A 94 -27.04 -7.85 -0.53
C PHE A 94 -27.20 -7.32 0.89
N ASP A 95 -28.39 -7.46 1.49
CA ASP A 95 -28.70 -6.82 2.77
C ASP A 95 -27.87 -7.40 3.92
N GLU A 96 -27.66 -8.72 3.92
CA GLU A 96 -26.80 -9.40 4.90
C GLU A 96 -25.33 -9.04 4.70
N THR A 97 -24.86 -9.04 3.45
CA THR A 97 -23.47 -8.71 3.10
C THR A 97 -23.15 -7.26 3.43
N PHE A 98 -24.05 -6.34 3.10
CA PHE A 98 -23.91 -4.93 3.45
C PHE A 98 -23.84 -4.73 4.97
N LEU A 99 -24.75 -5.38 5.72
CA LEU A 99 -24.76 -5.30 7.17
C LEU A 99 -23.46 -5.87 7.79
N LYS A 100 -22.92 -6.93 7.21
CA LYS A 100 -21.62 -7.50 7.60
C LYS A 100 -20.49 -6.48 7.41
N SER A 101 -20.41 -5.83 6.25
CA SER A 101 -19.44 -4.76 5.99
C SER A 101 -19.59 -3.60 6.96
N PHE A 102 -20.82 -3.15 7.21
CA PHE A 102 -21.11 -2.07 8.16
C PHE A 102 -20.61 -2.38 9.57
N ARG A 103 -20.78 -3.62 10.03
CA ARG A 103 -20.31 -4.07 11.35
C ARG A 103 -18.78 -4.14 11.45
N GLN A 104 -18.08 -4.34 10.34
CA GLN A 104 -16.62 -4.40 10.30
C GLN A 104 -15.97 -3.01 10.33
N SER A 105 -16.64 -2.00 9.77
CA SER A 105 -16.10 -0.65 9.62
C SER A 105 -17.08 0.46 10.07
N PRO A 106 -17.62 0.40 11.30
CA PRO A 106 -18.68 1.31 11.74
C PRO A 106 -18.23 2.77 11.78
N PHE A 107 -16.96 3.04 12.09
CA PHE A 107 -16.42 4.40 12.15
C PHE A 107 -16.32 5.02 10.75
N GLU A 108 -15.93 4.23 9.75
CA GLU A 108 -15.82 4.68 8.36
C GLU A 108 -17.19 5.06 7.81
N TYR A 109 -18.24 4.28 8.07
CA TYR A 109 -19.60 4.68 7.66
C TYR A 109 -20.11 5.90 8.42
N THR A 110 -19.95 5.93 9.75
CA THR A 110 -20.54 6.99 10.60
C THR A 110 -19.81 8.33 10.53
N SER A 111 -18.52 8.35 10.17
CA SER A 111 -17.75 9.58 9.99
C SER A 111 -17.77 10.15 8.57
N CYS A 112 -18.36 9.43 7.61
CA CYS A 112 -18.42 9.88 6.22
C CYS A 112 -19.51 10.94 6.02
N ARG A 113 -19.09 12.20 5.86
CA ARG A 113 -19.99 13.35 5.70
C ARG A 113 -20.89 13.25 4.46
N ASP A 114 -20.39 12.62 3.40
CA ASP A 114 -21.12 12.44 2.13
C ASP A 114 -22.37 11.56 2.26
N ILE A 115 -22.52 10.80 3.35
CA ILE A 115 -23.66 9.89 3.60
C ILE A 115 -24.29 10.13 4.97
N ALA A 116 -24.02 11.29 5.59
CA ALA A 116 -24.49 11.60 6.93
C ALA A 116 -26.00 11.90 6.97
N ALA A 117 -26.57 12.43 5.88
CA ALA A 117 -28.00 12.64 5.77
C ALA A 117 -28.71 11.37 5.28
N ASP A 118 -29.94 11.15 5.76
CA ASP A 118 -30.75 9.98 5.41
C ASP A 118 -30.95 9.79 3.90
N GLU A 119 -31.11 10.87 3.14
CA GLU A 119 -31.27 10.81 1.68
C GLU A 119 -29.99 10.35 0.99
N ASP A 120 -28.85 10.94 1.36
CA ASP A 120 -27.55 10.59 0.82
C ASP A 120 -27.16 9.14 1.17
N PHE A 121 -27.49 8.68 2.38
CA PHE A 121 -27.28 7.30 2.78
C PHE A 121 -28.12 6.32 1.95
N ARG A 122 -29.40 6.65 1.68
CA ARG A 122 -30.25 5.83 0.78
C ARG A 122 -29.68 5.79 -0.64
N ASP A 123 -29.15 6.90 -1.13
CA ASP A 123 -28.51 6.97 -2.45
C ASP A 123 -27.24 6.14 -2.53
N PHE A 124 -26.40 6.20 -1.49
CA PHE A 124 -25.25 5.33 -1.34
C PHE A 124 -25.66 3.85 -1.33
N MET A 125 -26.69 3.49 -0.57
CA MET A 125 -27.23 2.12 -0.53
C MET A 125 -27.72 1.65 -1.90
N ARG A 126 -28.42 2.49 -2.66
CA ARG A 126 -28.87 2.17 -4.02
C ARG A 126 -27.67 1.90 -4.94
N LYS A 127 -26.64 2.75 -4.90
CA LYS A 127 -25.41 2.55 -5.70
C LYS A 127 -24.69 1.27 -5.30
N ALA A 128 -24.55 1.01 -4.00
CA ALA A 128 -23.95 -0.21 -3.48
C ALA A 128 -24.69 -1.46 -3.95
N ARG A 129 -26.03 -1.46 -3.90
CA ARG A 129 -26.86 -2.58 -4.39
C ARG A 129 -26.63 -2.82 -5.89
N THR A 130 -26.62 -1.77 -6.71
CA THR A 130 -26.32 -1.92 -8.14
C THR A 130 -24.95 -2.55 -8.38
N GLN A 131 -23.92 -2.12 -7.65
CA GLN A 131 -22.58 -2.71 -7.80
C GLN A 131 -22.54 -4.16 -7.32
N PHE A 132 -23.20 -4.50 -6.22
CA PHE A 132 -23.32 -5.87 -5.74
C PHE A 132 -23.94 -6.78 -6.81
N GLU A 133 -25.08 -6.40 -7.38
CA GLU A 133 -25.74 -7.20 -8.42
C GLU A 133 -24.89 -7.34 -9.69
N ASN A 134 -24.17 -6.28 -10.07
CA ASN A 134 -23.25 -6.33 -11.20
C ASN A 134 -22.07 -7.28 -10.94
N ILE A 135 -21.47 -7.24 -9.76
CA ILE A 135 -20.35 -8.13 -9.37
C ILE A 135 -20.85 -9.58 -9.32
N LYS A 136 -22.01 -9.81 -8.70
CA LYS A 136 -22.67 -11.12 -8.63
C LYS A 136 -22.89 -11.71 -10.02
N ARG A 137 -23.49 -10.94 -10.93
CA ARG A 137 -23.70 -11.33 -12.34
C ARG A 137 -22.38 -11.64 -13.05
N VAL A 138 -21.33 -10.86 -12.83
CA VAL A 138 -20.01 -11.13 -13.43
C VAL A 138 -19.45 -12.46 -12.94
N ILE A 139 -19.55 -12.73 -11.65
CA ILE A 139 -19.07 -13.98 -11.03
C ILE A 139 -19.89 -15.19 -11.48
N THR A 140 -21.21 -15.07 -11.59
CA THR A 140 -22.10 -16.21 -11.88
C THR A 140 -22.32 -16.45 -13.38
N GLU A 141 -22.17 -15.43 -14.22
CA GLU A 141 -22.37 -15.56 -15.67
C GLU A 141 -21.10 -15.32 -16.50
N ASP A 142 -20.41 -14.21 -16.28
CA ASP A 142 -19.32 -13.80 -17.19
C ASP A 142 -18.04 -14.59 -16.96
N PHE A 143 -17.69 -14.87 -15.70
CA PHE A 143 -16.53 -15.67 -15.32
C PHE A 143 -16.62 -17.10 -15.89
N PRO A 144 -17.72 -17.86 -15.71
CA PRO A 144 -17.87 -19.18 -16.31
C PRO A 144 -17.80 -19.17 -17.85
N ARG A 145 -18.40 -18.17 -18.51
CA ARG A 145 -18.32 -18.02 -19.98
C ARG A 145 -16.88 -17.82 -20.47
N ARG A 146 -16.00 -17.29 -19.61
CA ARG A 146 -14.57 -17.09 -19.88
C ARG A 146 -13.69 -18.25 -19.40
N GLY A 147 -14.26 -19.23 -18.70
CA GLY A 147 -13.50 -20.34 -18.12
C GLY A 147 -12.77 -19.98 -16.82
N ILE A 148 -13.11 -18.86 -16.19
CA ILE A 148 -12.60 -18.49 -14.86
C ILE A 148 -13.34 -19.34 -13.82
N ASN A 149 -12.60 -20.21 -13.13
CA ASN A 149 -13.13 -21.09 -12.11
C ASN A 149 -12.86 -20.53 -10.71
N LEU A 150 -13.92 -20.29 -9.95
CA LEU A 150 -13.83 -19.71 -8.60
C LEU A 150 -12.98 -20.53 -7.62
N HIS A 151 -12.88 -21.84 -7.82
CA HIS A 151 -12.02 -22.71 -7.00
C HIS A 151 -10.52 -22.58 -7.29
N GLN A 152 -10.17 -21.89 -8.38
CA GLN A 152 -8.80 -21.58 -8.80
C GLN A 152 -8.50 -20.08 -8.66
N CYS A 153 -9.44 -19.30 -8.12
CA CYS A 153 -9.26 -17.88 -7.84
C CYS A 153 -8.65 -17.67 -6.46
N THR A 154 -7.63 -16.84 -6.40
CA THR A 154 -7.00 -16.36 -5.17
C THR A 154 -7.34 -14.88 -4.99
N LEU A 155 -7.79 -14.51 -3.80
CA LEU A 155 -8.18 -13.15 -3.44
C LEU A 155 -7.01 -12.41 -2.79
N GLU A 156 -6.82 -11.14 -3.14
CA GLU A 156 -5.75 -10.29 -2.62
C GLU A 156 -4.31 -10.88 -2.67
N PRO A 157 -3.90 -11.62 -3.72
CA PRO A 157 -2.52 -12.12 -3.80
C PRO A 157 -1.54 -10.95 -3.94
N SER A 158 -0.41 -11.04 -3.23
CA SER A 158 0.63 -10.02 -3.23
C SER A 158 1.91 -10.51 -3.88
N PHE A 159 2.64 -9.59 -4.51
CA PHE A 159 3.85 -9.87 -5.27
C PHE A 159 4.91 -8.79 -5.06
N PHE A 160 6.17 -9.22 -5.04
CA PHE A 160 7.35 -8.37 -5.14
C PHE A 160 8.06 -8.64 -6.46
N SER A 161 8.56 -7.58 -7.09
CA SER A 161 9.35 -7.68 -8.32
C SER A 161 10.49 -6.68 -8.24
N GLU A 162 11.61 -7.12 -7.68
CA GLU A 162 12.90 -6.40 -7.76
C GLU A 162 13.26 -6.15 -9.24
N ARG A 163 13.03 -7.14 -10.13
CA ARG A 163 13.25 -7.02 -11.57
C ARG A 163 12.75 -5.71 -12.18
N TYR A 164 11.55 -5.25 -11.78
CA TYR A 164 10.95 -4.00 -12.26
C TYR A 164 10.86 -2.90 -11.19
N GLY A 165 11.28 -3.18 -9.96
CA GLY A 165 11.16 -2.31 -8.80
C GLY A 165 9.73 -1.95 -8.43
N PHE A 166 8.84 -2.96 -8.44
CA PHE A 166 7.44 -2.82 -8.07
C PHE A 166 7.00 -3.84 -7.01
N GLN A 167 6.00 -3.45 -6.24
CA GLN A 167 5.19 -4.37 -5.44
C GLN A 167 3.71 -4.10 -5.69
N GLY A 168 2.86 -5.06 -5.38
CA GLY A 168 1.43 -4.81 -5.40
C GLY A 168 0.60 -6.00 -4.99
N ARG A 169 -0.68 -5.70 -4.77
CA ARG A 169 -1.71 -6.63 -4.34
C ARG A 169 -2.85 -6.56 -5.34
N LEU A 170 -3.09 -7.65 -6.05
CA LEU A 170 -4.20 -7.71 -7.01
C LEU A 170 -5.50 -7.97 -6.28
N ASP A 171 -6.65 -7.56 -6.83
CA ASP A 171 -7.93 -7.93 -6.22
C ASP A 171 -8.22 -9.44 -6.41
N LEU A 172 -8.04 -9.97 -7.62
CA LEU A 172 -8.23 -11.39 -7.91
C LEU A 172 -7.25 -11.91 -8.96
N LEU A 173 -6.70 -13.10 -8.70
CA LEU A 173 -5.88 -13.87 -9.64
C LEU A 173 -6.48 -15.25 -9.83
N HIS A 174 -6.77 -15.61 -11.07
CA HIS A 174 -7.13 -16.97 -11.46
C HIS A 174 -5.94 -17.63 -12.16
N ILE A 175 -5.46 -18.75 -11.62
CA ILE A 175 -4.36 -19.50 -12.20
C ILE A 175 -4.90 -20.81 -12.76
N ASN A 176 -4.71 -21.02 -14.05
CA ASN A 176 -5.01 -22.30 -14.70
C ASN A 176 -3.78 -22.82 -15.45
N LYS A 177 -3.86 -24.04 -16.01
CA LYS A 177 -2.71 -24.67 -16.69
C LYS A 177 -2.16 -23.89 -17.88
N LYS A 178 -2.94 -22.98 -18.46
CA LYS A 178 -2.64 -22.25 -19.70
C LYS A 178 -2.28 -20.79 -19.46
N ALA A 179 -2.92 -20.12 -18.51
CA ALA A 179 -2.80 -18.68 -18.30
C ALA A 179 -2.92 -18.25 -16.82
N TYR A 180 -2.47 -17.03 -16.56
CA TYR A 180 -2.62 -16.26 -15.33
C TYR A 180 -3.56 -15.10 -15.65
N GLU A 181 -4.75 -15.14 -15.08
CA GLU A 181 -5.83 -14.20 -15.38
C GLU A 181 -6.03 -13.27 -14.20
N ILE A 182 -5.70 -12.00 -14.40
CA ILE A 182 -5.79 -10.93 -13.41
C ILE A 182 -7.14 -10.24 -13.58
N VAL A 183 -7.84 -9.98 -12.47
CA VAL A 183 -9.02 -9.13 -12.43
C VAL A 183 -8.83 -8.04 -11.39
N GLU A 184 -8.77 -6.79 -11.83
CA GLU A 184 -8.71 -5.59 -10.98
C GLU A 184 -10.09 -4.91 -10.90
N LEU A 185 -10.62 -4.68 -9.70
CA LEU A 185 -11.92 -4.09 -9.47
C LEU A 185 -11.85 -2.55 -9.41
N LYS A 186 -12.78 -1.88 -10.09
CA LYS A 186 -12.96 -0.42 -10.05
C LYS A 186 -14.42 -0.06 -9.82
N SER A 187 -14.68 0.57 -8.67
CA SER A 187 -16.02 1.00 -8.22
C SER A 187 -16.41 2.41 -8.66
N GLY A 188 -15.45 3.19 -9.15
CA GLY A 188 -15.64 4.57 -9.56
C GLY A 188 -16.53 4.74 -10.79
N LYS A 189 -16.65 5.98 -11.26
CA LYS A 189 -17.34 6.27 -12.52
C LYS A 189 -16.64 5.56 -13.69
N LEU A 190 -17.43 5.18 -14.68
CA LEU A 190 -16.88 4.64 -15.93
C LEU A 190 -15.95 5.67 -16.61
N PRO A 191 -14.90 5.19 -17.30
CA PRO A 191 -14.06 6.04 -18.14
C PRO A 191 -14.89 6.85 -19.14
N TYR A 192 -14.51 8.10 -19.37
CA TYR A 192 -15.18 8.92 -20.38
C TYR A 192 -14.66 8.60 -21.79
N PRO A 193 -15.53 8.51 -22.81
CA PRO A 193 -16.98 8.55 -22.71
C PRO A 193 -17.58 7.22 -22.21
N ALA A 194 -18.54 7.28 -21.29
CA ALA A 194 -19.07 6.09 -20.60
C ALA A 194 -19.81 5.09 -21.51
N TYR A 195 -20.27 5.53 -22.69
CA TYR A 195 -20.90 4.65 -23.68
C TYR A 195 -19.90 3.75 -24.41
N ASP A 196 -18.60 4.06 -24.37
CA ASP A 196 -17.57 3.21 -24.91
C ASP A 196 -17.29 2.07 -23.92
N THR A 197 -17.76 0.88 -24.29
CA THR A 197 -17.67 -0.34 -23.50
C THR A 197 -16.27 -0.95 -23.51
N GLY A 198 -15.38 -0.52 -24.40
CA GLY A 198 -13.98 -0.94 -24.45
C GLY A 198 -13.01 0.04 -23.78
N LYS A 199 -13.44 1.28 -23.50
CA LYS A 199 -12.57 2.32 -22.94
C LYS A 199 -12.03 1.93 -21.56
N ILE A 200 -10.72 2.09 -21.37
CA ILE A 200 -10.07 1.97 -20.07
C ILE A 200 -9.47 3.34 -19.71
N ALA A 201 -9.52 3.69 -18.42
CA ALA A 201 -8.86 4.90 -17.91
C ALA A 201 -7.35 4.65 -17.80
N LEU A 202 -6.51 5.63 -18.16
CA LEU A 202 -5.07 5.45 -18.26
C LEU A 202 -4.43 4.92 -16.96
N ASN A 203 -4.81 5.46 -15.79
CA ASN A 203 -4.31 4.97 -14.51
C ASN A 203 -4.67 3.49 -14.26
N HIS A 204 -5.89 3.07 -14.63
CA HIS A 204 -6.30 1.67 -14.47
C HIS A 204 -5.53 0.74 -15.44
N GLU A 205 -5.26 1.20 -16.66
CA GLU A 205 -4.44 0.48 -17.63
C GLU A 205 -2.99 0.33 -17.15
N VAL A 206 -2.42 1.40 -16.57
CA VAL A 206 -1.08 1.37 -15.99
C VAL A 206 -1.00 0.40 -14.82
N GLN A 207 -1.97 0.44 -13.90
CA GLN A 207 -1.98 -0.45 -12.74
C GLN A 207 -1.99 -1.93 -13.16
N THR A 208 -2.86 -2.28 -14.11
CA THR A 208 -2.92 -3.65 -14.65
C THR A 208 -1.69 -4.02 -15.47
N GLY A 209 -1.06 -3.06 -16.17
CA GLY A 209 0.23 -3.25 -16.82
C GLY A 209 1.35 -3.59 -15.84
N VAL A 210 1.41 -2.92 -14.69
CA VAL A 210 2.38 -3.22 -13.62
C VAL A 210 2.12 -4.60 -13.01
N TYR A 211 0.86 -4.96 -12.74
CA TYR A 211 0.52 -6.31 -12.28
C TYR A 211 0.94 -7.40 -13.25
N ARG A 212 0.77 -7.16 -14.56
CA ARG A 212 1.26 -8.07 -15.59
C ARG A 212 2.78 -8.23 -15.52
N LEU A 213 3.54 -7.14 -15.48
CA LEU A 213 5.01 -7.20 -15.35
C LEU A 213 5.47 -7.98 -14.11
N MET A 214 4.82 -7.77 -12.97
CA MET A 214 5.13 -8.53 -11.74
C MET A 214 4.79 -10.01 -11.88
N THR A 215 3.64 -10.33 -12.45
CA THR A 215 3.20 -11.73 -12.66
C THR A 215 4.14 -12.47 -13.62
N GLU A 216 4.55 -11.82 -14.72
CA GLU A 216 5.55 -12.33 -15.66
C GLU A 216 6.88 -12.63 -14.95
N SER A 217 7.33 -11.71 -14.08
CA SER A 217 8.56 -11.85 -13.32
C SER A 217 8.50 -12.98 -12.29
N VAL A 218 7.43 -13.05 -11.50
CA VAL A 218 7.32 -13.98 -10.36
C VAL A 218 7.16 -15.41 -10.85
N PHE A 219 6.33 -15.63 -11.87
CA PHE A 219 6.06 -16.97 -12.38
C PHE A 219 6.96 -17.39 -13.54
N ASP A 220 7.89 -16.51 -13.95
CA ASP A 220 8.79 -16.70 -15.11
C ASP A 220 8.02 -17.16 -16.37
N VAL A 221 7.00 -16.39 -16.73
CA VAL A 221 6.13 -16.69 -17.89
C VAL A 221 6.13 -15.58 -18.91
N PRO A 222 6.03 -15.91 -20.21
CA PRO A 222 5.95 -14.89 -21.24
C PRO A 222 4.61 -14.15 -21.17
N SER A 223 4.62 -12.87 -21.55
CA SER A 223 3.46 -11.96 -21.51
C SER A 223 2.17 -12.51 -22.11
N ARG A 224 2.26 -13.32 -23.17
CA ARG A 224 1.10 -13.99 -23.80
C ARG A 224 0.34 -14.96 -22.89
N ARG A 225 0.90 -15.34 -21.74
CA ARG A 225 0.24 -16.19 -20.73
C ARG A 225 -0.39 -15.39 -19.60
N VAL A 226 -0.20 -14.08 -19.57
CA VAL A 226 -0.74 -13.21 -18.53
C VAL A 226 -1.79 -12.29 -19.15
N GLU A 227 -3.04 -12.51 -18.78
CA GLU A 227 -4.17 -11.70 -19.23
C GLU A 227 -4.65 -10.82 -18.08
N ALA A 228 -4.91 -9.55 -18.35
CA ALA A 228 -5.41 -8.62 -17.34
C ALA A 228 -6.72 -7.99 -17.77
N ALA A 229 -7.70 -8.05 -16.88
CA ALA A 229 -9.00 -7.43 -17.04
C ALA A 229 -9.30 -6.48 -15.89
N ILE A 230 -10.05 -5.42 -16.19
CA ILE A 230 -10.57 -4.48 -15.21
C ILE A 230 -12.08 -4.71 -15.11
N LEU A 231 -12.54 -5.00 -13.91
CA LEU A 231 -13.94 -5.12 -13.56
C LEU A 231 -14.48 -3.75 -13.12
N TYR A 232 -15.20 -3.07 -14.01
CA TYR A 232 -15.93 -1.86 -13.67
C TYR A 232 -17.30 -2.21 -13.08
N SER A 233 -17.39 -2.28 -11.74
CA SER A 233 -18.63 -2.69 -11.05
C SER A 233 -19.79 -1.69 -11.21
N SER A 234 -19.50 -0.43 -11.56
CA SER A 234 -20.52 0.59 -11.82
C SER A 234 -21.17 0.48 -13.20
N GLY A 235 -20.66 -0.38 -14.10
CA GLY A 235 -21.20 -0.53 -15.45
C GLY A 235 -22.60 -1.12 -15.48
N SER A 236 -23.52 -0.47 -16.20
CA SER A 236 -24.94 -0.84 -16.24
C SER A 236 -25.33 -1.79 -17.38
N ILE A 237 -24.43 -2.05 -18.33
CA ILE A 237 -24.70 -2.91 -19.49
C ILE A 237 -24.10 -4.30 -19.23
N PRO A 238 -24.92 -5.35 -19.07
CA PRO A 238 -24.44 -6.71 -18.86
C PRO A 238 -23.45 -7.17 -19.94
N GLY A 239 -22.42 -7.91 -19.52
CA GLY A 239 -21.35 -8.41 -20.40
C GLY A 239 -20.26 -7.39 -20.77
N THR A 240 -20.37 -6.14 -20.29
CA THR A 240 -19.39 -5.06 -20.60
C THR A 240 -18.59 -4.59 -19.39
N ASN A 241 -18.85 -5.17 -18.20
CA ASN A 241 -18.19 -4.80 -16.96
C ASN A 241 -16.71 -5.21 -16.96
N LEU A 242 -16.35 -6.32 -17.62
CA LEU A 242 -14.96 -6.76 -17.79
C LEU A 242 -14.35 -6.15 -19.06
N ARG A 243 -13.31 -5.33 -18.88
CA ARG A 243 -12.56 -4.69 -19.97
C ARG A 243 -11.12 -5.16 -19.95
N PHE A 244 -10.62 -5.68 -21.07
CA PHE A 244 -9.29 -6.28 -21.15
C PHE A 244 -8.24 -5.24 -21.49
N ALA A 245 -7.21 -5.13 -20.65
CA ALA A 245 -6.09 -4.23 -20.86
C ALA A 245 -5.04 -4.91 -21.75
N ALA A 246 -4.80 -4.36 -22.93
CA ALA A 246 -3.83 -4.93 -23.86
C ALA A 246 -2.39 -4.62 -23.42
N GLY A 247 -1.44 -5.44 -23.89
CA GLY A 247 -0.02 -5.21 -23.67
C GLY A 247 0.54 -4.17 -24.63
N PHE A 248 0.97 -3.02 -24.10
CA PHE A 248 1.58 -1.94 -24.89
C PHE A 248 3.02 -1.69 -24.44
N GLN A 249 3.99 -2.12 -25.26
CA GLN A 249 5.42 -1.94 -24.95
C GLN A 249 5.83 -0.48 -24.75
N GLN A 250 5.17 0.46 -25.43
CA GLN A 250 5.44 1.89 -25.27
C GLN A 250 4.99 2.39 -23.89
N LEU A 251 3.83 1.93 -23.42
CA LEU A 251 3.33 2.27 -22.09
C LEU A 251 4.24 1.69 -21.00
N GLU A 252 4.71 0.44 -21.16
CA GLU A 252 5.67 -0.17 -20.23
C GLU A 252 6.97 0.65 -20.09
N LYS A 253 7.50 1.15 -21.20
CA LYS A 253 8.66 2.06 -21.18
C LYS A 253 8.37 3.35 -20.43
N GLU A 254 7.18 3.92 -20.61
CA GLU A 254 6.78 5.14 -19.94
C GLU A 254 6.59 4.92 -18.43
N ILE A 255 5.97 3.80 -18.04
CA ILE A 255 5.82 3.37 -16.64
C ILE A 255 7.19 3.28 -15.95
N ILE A 256 8.14 2.55 -16.54
CA ILE A 256 9.49 2.41 -15.99
C ILE A 256 10.21 3.76 -15.94
N ASN A 257 10.03 4.62 -16.96
CA ASN A 257 10.61 5.95 -16.97
C ASN A 257 10.06 6.83 -15.82
N VAL A 258 8.75 6.86 -15.61
CA VAL A 258 8.14 7.62 -14.50
C VAL A 258 8.58 7.06 -13.16
N ARG A 259 8.65 5.73 -13.01
CA ARG A 259 9.20 5.07 -11.82
C ARG A 259 10.62 5.54 -11.52
N ASN A 260 11.51 5.50 -12.52
CA ASN A 260 12.89 5.94 -12.32
C ASN A 260 12.99 7.44 -11.99
N LEU A 261 12.10 8.29 -12.55
CA LEU A 261 12.04 9.70 -12.17
C LEU A 261 11.60 9.89 -10.71
N ILE A 262 10.69 9.06 -10.20
CA ILE A 262 10.31 9.07 -8.78
C ILE A 262 11.54 8.76 -7.93
N ILE A 263 12.27 7.68 -8.25
CA ILE A 263 13.49 7.31 -7.52
C ILE A 263 14.55 8.42 -7.58
N ALA A 264 14.75 9.03 -8.75
CA ALA A 264 15.68 10.16 -8.89
C ALA A 264 15.28 11.36 -8.02
N ASN A 265 13.97 11.64 -7.88
CA ASN A 265 13.49 12.70 -6.98
C ASN A 265 13.73 12.35 -5.50
N GLU A 266 13.46 11.11 -5.08
CA GLU A 266 13.75 10.66 -3.71
C GLU A 266 15.25 10.76 -3.40
N HIS A 267 16.10 10.28 -4.31
CA HIS A 267 17.54 10.39 -4.17
C HIS A 267 18.01 11.84 -4.08
N ALA A 268 17.42 12.75 -4.87
CA ALA A 268 17.71 14.18 -4.82
C ALA A 268 17.27 14.82 -3.49
N ILE A 269 16.15 14.39 -2.90
CA ILE A 269 15.71 14.87 -1.57
C ILE A 269 16.73 14.48 -0.49
N ILE A 270 17.15 13.22 -0.49
CA ILE A 270 18.03 12.64 0.54
C ILE A 270 19.41 13.31 0.49
N ASN A 271 20.01 13.39 -0.70
CA ASN A 271 21.35 13.93 -0.90
C ASN A 271 21.39 15.45 -1.09
N GLY A 272 20.23 16.09 -1.22
CA GLY A 272 20.09 17.51 -1.45
C GLY A 272 20.04 18.35 -0.17
N ASN A 273 19.45 19.53 -0.29
CA ASN A 273 19.20 20.42 0.83
C ASN A 273 17.77 21.02 0.75
N ASN A 274 17.43 21.96 1.62
CA ASN A 274 16.10 22.57 1.63
C ASN A 274 15.74 23.25 0.30
N GLN A 275 16.74 23.78 -0.44
CA GLN A 275 16.52 24.35 -1.77
C GLN A 275 16.13 23.27 -2.79
N THR A 276 16.69 22.06 -2.68
CA THR A 276 16.32 20.93 -3.55
C THR A 276 14.85 20.55 -3.36
N VAL A 277 14.38 20.49 -2.12
CA VAL A 277 12.96 20.23 -1.82
C VAL A 277 12.08 21.37 -2.35
N ALA A 278 12.50 22.63 -2.17
CA ALA A 278 11.78 23.78 -2.72
C ALA A 278 11.69 23.76 -4.26
N GLN A 279 12.74 23.29 -4.94
CA GLN A 279 12.74 23.09 -6.40
C GLN A 279 11.77 22.00 -6.84
N LEU A 280 11.61 20.92 -6.08
CA LEU A 280 10.59 19.90 -6.36
C LEU A 280 9.16 20.43 -6.18
N PHE A 281 8.93 21.27 -5.17
CA PHE A 281 7.65 21.99 -5.07
C PHE A 281 7.42 22.92 -6.26
N GLN A 282 8.46 23.61 -6.73
CA GLN A 282 8.36 24.42 -7.94
C GLN A 282 8.02 23.57 -9.17
N ALA A 283 8.70 22.42 -9.35
CA ALA A 283 8.41 21.47 -10.42
C ALA A 283 6.97 20.94 -10.36
N LEU A 284 6.45 20.68 -9.15
CA LEU A 284 5.04 20.35 -8.93
C LEU A 284 4.12 21.48 -9.41
N TYR A 285 4.42 22.74 -9.09
CA TYR A 285 3.62 23.88 -9.54
C TYR A 285 3.63 24.05 -11.06
N ASP A 286 4.79 23.83 -11.69
CA ASP A 286 4.96 23.97 -13.13
C ASP A 286 4.14 22.95 -13.93
N THR A 287 3.75 21.81 -13.32
CA THR A 287 2.85 20.83 -13.96
C THR A 287 1.50 21.42 -14.37
N THR A 288 1.04 22.50 -13.72
CA THR A 288 -0.20 23.19 -14.08
C THR A 288 -0.15 23.82 -15.48
N GLY A 289 1.04 24.18 -15.97
CA GLY A 289 1.24 24.72 -17.31
C GLY A 289 1.23 23.65 -18.40
N THR A 290 1.58 22.41 -18.06
CA THR A 290 1.61 21.26 -18.98
C THR A 290 0.36 20.41 -18.94
N ALA A 291 -0.43 20.49 -17.86
CA ALA A 291 -1.69 19.76 -17.73
C ALA A 291 -2.71 20.20 -18.79
N GLN A 292 -3.64 19.32 -19.13
CA GLN A 292 -4.74 19.67 -20.02
C GLN A 292 -5.55 20.86 -19.46
N LYS A 293 -5.84 21.84 -20.31
CA LYS A 293 -6.56 23.08 -19.92
C LYS A 293 -7.93 22.82 -19.28
N SER A 294 -8.56 21.69 -19.59
CA SER A 294 -9.86 21.26 -19.03
C SER A 294 -9.75 20.77 -17.59
N ALA A 295 -8.56 20.43 -17.09
CA ALA A 295 -8.34 19.89 -15.75
C ALA A 295 -8.26 21.00 -14.68
N THR A 296 -9.26 21.88 -14.65
CA THR A 296 -9.32 23.02 -13.71
C THR A 296 -9.27 22.58 -12.25
N PHE A 297 -9.85 21.43 -11.92
CA PHE A 297 -9.79 20.85 -10.57
C PHE A 297 -8.35 20.58 -10.13
N TYR A 298 -7.50 20.11 -11.06
CA TYR A 298 -6.10 19.80 -10.77
C TYR A 298 -5.33 21.09 -10.50
N THR A 299 -5.47 22.09 -11.38
CA THR A 299 -4.85 23.40 -11.20
C THR A 299 -5.26 24.06 -9.88
N GLN A 300 -6.55 24.03 -9.54
CA GLN A 300 -7.05 24.58 -8.27
C GLN A 300 -6.43 23.87 -7.06
N ARG A 301 -6.31 22.54 -7.11
CA ARG A 301 -5.69 21.76 -6.03
C ARG A 301 -4.21 22.11 -5.84
N ILE A 302 -3.46 22.27 -6.94
CA ILE A 302 -2.05 22.67 -6.87
C ILE A 302 -1.90 24.11 -6.35
N GLU A 303 -2.75 25.03 -6.76
CA GLU A 303 -2.73 26.41 -6.25
C GLU A 303 -3.10 26.50 -4.76
N GLN A 304 -4.04 25.67 -4.28
CA GLN A 304 -4.31 25.55 -2.83
C GLN A 304 -3.05 25.10 -2.08
N PHE A 305 -2.38 24.05 -2.56
CA PHE A 305 -1.15 23.55 -1.97
C PHE A 305 -0.06 24.63 -1.92
N LYS A 306 0.14 25.33 -3.04
CA LYS A 306 1.08 26.44 -3.17
C LYS A 306 0.78 27.58 -2.20
N SER A 307 -0.50 27.92 -2.02
CA SER A 307 -0.93 29.00 -1.14
C SER A 307 -0.57 28.75 0.33
N VAL A 308 -0.64 27.50 0.80
CA VAL A 308 -0.22 27.13 2.16
C VAL A 308 1.26 27.42 2.37
N LEU A 309 2.11 26.97 1.44
CA LEU A 309 3.56 27.18 1.55
C LEU A 309 3.95 28.66 1.44
N GLN A 310 3.25 29.44 0.63
CA GLN A 310 3.50 30.90 0.50
C GLN A 310 3.17 31.69 1.77
N GLN A 311 2.27 31.19 2.62
CA GLN A 311 1.90 31.84 3.89
C GLN A 311 2.85 31.48 5.04
N CYS A 312 3.73 30.50 4.84
CA CYS A 312 4.68 30.05 5.85
C CYS A 312 5.85 31.03 6.01
N THR A 313 6.32 31.18 7.24
CA THR A 313 7.56 31.87 7.58
C THR A 313 8.78 31.07 7.12
N PRO A 314 9.96 31.70 6.97
CA PRO A 314 11.19 30.99 6.64
C PRO A 314 11.55 29.86 7.63
N MET A 315 11.21 30.03 8.92
CA MET A 315 11.46 29.00 9.94
C MET A 315 10.55 27.77 9.74
N GLU A 316 9.26 27.99 9.51
CA GLU A 316 8.29 26.91 9.25
C GLU A 316 8.66 26.13 7.98
N LEU A 317 9.03 26.82 6.90
CA LEU A 317 9.50 26.18 5.66
C LEU A 317 10.80 25.40 5.88
N SER A 318 11.74 25.96 6.63
CA SER A 318 13.00 25.28 6.95
C SER A 318 12.77 24.00 7.74
N TYR A 319 11.88 24.04 8.75
CA TYR A 319 11.44 22.88 9.51
C TYR A 319 10.80 21.83 8.59
N PHE A 320 9.80 22.24 7.81
CA PHE A 320 9.06 21.36 6.90
C PHE A 320 9.98 20.64 5.90
N TYR A 321 10.83 21.39 5.19
CA TYR A 321 11.74 20.81 4.21
C TYR A 321 12.81 19.93 4.86
N ARG A 322 13.30 20.27 6.05
CA ARG A 322 14.27 19.45 6.78
C ARG A 322 13.66 18.09 7.15
N TYR A 323 12.44 18.07 7.65
CA TYR A 323 11.77 16.82 8.03
C TYR A 323 11.28 16.01 6.83
N ILE A 324 10.94 16.64 5.70
CA ILE A 324 10.70 15.90 4.43
C ILE A 324 11.92 15.05 4.07
N ARG A 325 13.12 15.65 4.19
CA ARG A 325 14.38 14.97 3.88
C ARG A 325 14.67 13.83 4.86
N PHE A 326 14.47 14.10 6.15
CA PHE A 326 14.62 13.08 7.19
C PHE A 326 13.69 11.89 6.94
N VAL A 327 12.39 12.13 6.75
CA VAL A 327 11.40 11.06 6.49
C VAL A 327 11.70 10.33 5.17
N SER A 328 12.16 11.03 4.13
CA SER A 328 12.54 10.40 2.85
C SER A 328 13.74 9.48 3.03
N GLN A 329 14.74 9.88 3.82
CA GLN A 329 15.91 9.07 4.11
C GLN A 329 15.53 7.81 4.90
N GLU A 330 14.74 7.95 5.97
CA GLU A 330 14.27 6.79 6.76
C GLU A 330 13.43 5.82 5.93
N LEU A 331 12.54 6.33 5.07
CA LEU A 331 11.75 5.49 4.17
C LEU A 331 12.62 4.78 3.14
N TYR A 332 13.63 5.46 2.60
CA TYR A 332 14.56 4.87 1.64
C TYR A 332 15.36 3.73 2.29
N LEU A 333 15.93 3.97 3.48
CA LEU A 333 16.63 2.95 4.26
C LEU A 333 15.72 1.77 4.66
N GLN A 334 14.45 2.01 5.03
CA GLN A 334 13.49 0.93 5.26
C GLN A 334 13.30 0.07 4.00
N LYS A 335 13.33 0.65 2.80
CA LYS A 335 13.07 -0.08 1.57
C LYS A 335 14.30 -0.82 1.07
N THR A 336 15.43 -0.14 0.94
CA THR A 336 16.64 -0.67 0.32
C THR A 336 17.60 -1.31 1.32
N GLY A 337 17.43 -1.04 2.61
CA GLY A 337 18.43 -1.35 3.63
C GLY A 337 19.56 -0.33 3.68
N ASP A 338 20.44 -0.51 4.67
CA ASP A 338 21.68 0.24 4.83
C ASP A 338 22.87 -0.70 4.62
N VAL A 339 23.79 -0.32 3.74
CA VAL A 339 24.99 -1.12 3.42
C VAL A 339 26.08 -0.95 4.49
N GLU A 340 26.02 0.11 5.31
CA GLU A 340 27.04 0.40 6.33
C GLU A 340 26.81 -0.33 7.67
N TYR A 341 25.62 -0.87 7.94
CA TYR A 341 25.33 -1.61 9.18
C TYR A 341 25.46 -3.13 9.01
N GLU A 342 25.98 -3.82 10.03
CA GLU A 342 26.23 -5.27 10.03
C GLU A 342 24.95 -6.13 10.06
N SER A 343 23.77 -5.55 10.30
CA SER A 343 22.50 -6.29 10.35
C SER A 343 21.72 -6.09 9.04
N PRO A 344 21.19 -7.16 8.41
CA PRO A 344 20.25 -7.04 7.30
C PRO A 344 19.05 -6.20 7.77
N ALA A 345 18.91 -4.99 7.23
CA ALA A 345 17.82 -4.09 7.58
C ALA A 345 17.02 -3.75 6.32
N GLY A 346 15.72 -3.48 6.50
CA GLY A 346 14.83 -3.07 5.42
C GLY A 346 14.26 -4.22 4.58
N VAL A 347 13.31 -3.90 3.71
CA VAL A 347 12.52 -4.87 2.93
C VAL A 347 13.39 -5.62 1.93
N ALA A 348 14.33 -4.95 1.27
CA ALA A 348 15.20 -5.56 0.28
C ALA A 348 16.12 -6.65 0.86
N SER A 349 16.34 -6.67 2.18
CA SER A 349 17.04 -7.77 2.84
C SER A 349 16.42 -9.14 2.53
N LEU A 350 15.11 -9.21 2.27
CA LEU A 350 14.43 -10.46 1.91
C LEU A 350 15.03 -11.16 0.67
N TRP A 351 15.67 -10.41 -0.23
CA TRP A 351 16.31 -10.95 -1.44
C TRP A 351 17.79 -10.57 -1.61
N ASN A 352 18.29 -9.57 -0.87
CA ASN A 352 19.69 -9.16 -0.92
C ASN A 352 20.59 -9.84 0.13
N SER A 353 20.04 -10.43 1.20
CA SER A 353 20.83 -11.21 2.16
C SER A 353 20.66 -12.72 1.98
N ASP A 354 21.60 -13.49 2.51
CA ASP A 354 21.49 -14.95 2.49
C ASP A 354 20.37 -15.40 3.43
N PHE A 355 19.57 -16.37 2.98
CA PHE A 355 18.47 -16.91 3.77
C PHE A 355 18.96 -17.53 5.09
N THR A 356 20.12 -18.19 5.07
CA THR A 356 20.73 -18.84 6.24
C THR A 356 21.14 -17.80 7.28
N GLU A 357 21.71 -16.67 6.84
CA GLU A 357 22.06 -15.56 7.73
C GLU A 357 20.82 -14.99 8.44
N ARG A 358 19.71 -14.80 7.71
CA ARG A 358 18.44 -14.35 8.32
C ARG A 358 17.85 -15.40 9.26
N ALA A 359 17.97 -16.68 8.93
CA ALA A 359 17.52 -17.78 9.79
C ALA A 359 18.35 -17.87 11.08
N GLU A 360 19.67 -17.67 10.99
CA GLU A 360 20.58 -17.61 12.15
C GLU A 360 20.34 -16.37 13.02
N ALA A 361 19.95 -15.25 12.40
CA ALA A 361 19.48 -14.04 13.08
C ALA A 361 18.09 -14.21 13.75
N LEU A 362 17.43 -15.36 13.54
CA LEU A 362 16.13 -15.73 14.10
C LEU A 362 14.95 -14.92 13.52
N ASP A 363 15.13 -14.28 12.36
CA ASP A 363 14.16 -13.42 11.68
C ASP A 363 13.28 -14.18 10.66
N VAL A 364 13.43 -15.51 10.60
CA VAL A 364 12.69 -16.37 9.66
C VAL A 364 12.15 -17.61 10.37
N LEU A 365 10.88 -17.94 10.10
CA LEU A 365 10.29 -19.24 10.40
C LEU A 365 10.16 -20.02 9.09
N TYR A 366 10.69 -21.24 9.02
CA TYR A 366 10.68 -22.03 7.78
C TYR A 366 10.52 -23.53 8.02
N GLY A 367 10.26 -24.28 6.95
CA GLY A 367 9.94 -25.71 7.06
C GLY A 367 8.60 -25.95 7.76
N LEU A 368 7.68 -24.98 7.64
CA LEU A 368 6.38 -25.01 8.29
C LEU A 368 5.38 -25.81 7.47
N SER A 369 4.57 -26.67 8.11
CA SER A 369 3.47 -27.37 7.43
C SER A 369 2.13 -26.90 7.96
N ILE A 370 1.13 -26.77 7.10
CA ILE A 370 -0.23 -26.41 7.52
C ILE A 370 -0.82 -27.55 8.36
N GLU A 371 -1.22 -27.24 9.59
CA GLU A 371 -1.93 -28.15 10.49
C GLU A 371 -3.44 -28.00 10.37
N SER A 372 -3.93 -26.75 10.33
CA SER A 372 -5.35 -26.46 10.16
C SER A 372 -5.56 -25.07 9.56
N ILE A 373 -6.69 -24.91 8.86
CA ILE A 373 -7.16 -23.61 8.38
C ILE A 373 -8.57 -23.38 8.94
N ASP A 374 -8.75 -22.28 9.66
CA ASP A 374 -10.05 -21.82 10.15
C ASP A 374 -10.49 -20.57 9.37
N ASP A 375 -11.59 -20.71 8.64
CA ASP A 375 -12.26 -19.64 7.91
C ASP A 375 -13.73 -19.50 8.33
N SER A 376 -14.08 -19.95 9.54
CA SER A 376 -15.43 -19.81 10.11
C SER A 376 -15.77 -18.38 10.52
N GLY A 377 -14.74 -17.58 10.85
CA GLY A 377 -14.83 -16.19 11.31
C GLY A 377 -15.11 -15.16 10.20
N ASN A 378 -14.60 -13.93 10.36
CA ASN A 378 -14.59 -12.94 9.25
C ASN A 378 -13.27 -13.00 8.47
N ASP A 379 -12.21 -13.37 9.17
CA ASP A 379 -10.85 -13.58 8.73
C ASP A 379 -10.57 -15.06 8.42
N MET A 380 -9.36 -15.34 7.93
CA MET A 380 -8.82 -16.69 7.83
C MET A 380 -7.62 -16.82 8.75
N LYS A 381 -7.57 -17.89 9.53
CA LYS A 381 -6.43 -18.23 10.37
C LYS A 381 -5.82 -19.54 9.91
N ILE A 382 -4.50 -19.57 9.78
CA ILE A 382 -3.78 -20.80 9.47
C ILE A 382 -2.84 -21.11 10.63
N VAL A 383 -2.96 -22.32 11.15
CA VAL A 383 -2.02 -22.87 12.13
C VAL A 383 -0.97 -23.65 11.36
N PHE A 384 0.27 -23.22 11.50
CA PHE A 384 1.43 -23.88 10.92
C PHE A 384 2.20 -24.61 12.01
N ARG A 385 2.44 -25.91 11.81
CA ARG A 385 3.32 -26.71 12.65
C ARG A 385 4.78 -26.41 12.32
N ARG A 386 5.59 -26.26 13.37
CA ARG A 386 7.04 -26.03 13.28
C ARG A 386 7.75 -27.38 13.25
N ASN A 387 8.21 -27.79 12.07
CA ASN A 387 8.83 -29.12 11.89
C ASN A 387 10.35 -29.14 12.11
N HIS A 388 10.96 -27.96 12.32
CA HIS A 388 12.40 -27.80 12.48
C HIS A 388 12.77 -27.43 13.92
N ALA A 389 13.60 -28.24 14.58
CA ALA A 389 14.10 -27.96 15.93
C ALA A 389 14.97 -26.68 16.02
N GLY A 390 15.51 -26.20 14.89
CA GLY A 390 16.22 -24.91 14.79
C GLY A 390 15.30 -23.70 14.97
N ASN A 391 13.98 -23.88 14.85
CA ASN A 391 13.00 -22.85 15.09
C ASN A 391 12.50 -22.87 16.54
N ASP A 392 13.27 -23.24 17.56
CA ASP A 392 12.72 -23.19 18.94
C ASP A 392 12.63 -21.76 19.49
N VAL A 393 13.55 -20.89 19.04
CA VAL A 393 13.65 -19.48 19.43
C VAL A 393 13.55 -18.64 18.17
N VAL A 394 12.70 -17.62 18.17
CA VAL A 394 12.58 -16.69 17.05
C VAL A 394 12.34 -15.26 17.51
N ASN A 395 12.69 -14.30 16.65
CA ASN A 395 12.49 -12.87 16.87
C ASN A 395 11.09 -12.40 16.42
N PHE A 396 10.05 -13.20 16.65
CA PHE A 396 8.67 -12.83 16.34
C PHE A 396 7.82 -12.61 17.59
N ARG A 397 6.88 -11.68 17.52
CA ARG A 397 5.91 -11.38 18.58
C ARG A 397 4.48 -11.41 18.07
N GLU A 398 3.56 -11.76 18.95
CA GLU A 398 2.13 -11.68 18.66
C GLU A 398 1.73 -10.25 18.28
N GLY A 399 0.94 -10.11 17.22
CA GLY A 399 0.53 -8.83 16.65
C GLY A 399 1.47 -8.27 15.59
N GLU A 400 2.68 -8.82 15.42
CA GLU A 400 3.57 -8.40 14.33
C GLU A 400 3.01 -8.82 12.97
N ILE A 401 3.25 -7.96 11.97
CA ILE A 401 2.91 -8.23 10.57
C ILE A 401 3.97 -9.10 9.92
N CYS A 402 3.53 -9.96 9.01
CA CYS A 402 4.42 -10.91 8.36
C CYS A 402 4.02 -11.22 6.91
N ILE A 403 5.01 -11.69 6.17
CA ILE A 403 4.89 -12.26 4.84
C ILE A 403 4.95 -13.78 4.97
N VAL A 404 4.01 -14.46 4.33
CA VAL A 404 3.92 -15.93 4.30
C VAL A 404 3.96 -16.40 2.85
N TYR A 405 4.83 -17.35 2.52
CA TYR A 405 4.97 -17.87 1.16
C TYR A 405 5.36 -19.36 1.14
N PRO A 406 4.97 -20.11 0.10
CA PRO A 406 5.45 -21.48 -0.10
C PRO A 406 6.96 -21.54 -0.23
N ARG A 407 7.61 -22.46 0.47
CA ARG A 407 9.06 -22.67 0.38
C ARG A 407 9.40 -24.14 0.54
N GLN A 408 9.57 -24.83 -0.58
CA GLN A 408 9.96 -26.24 -0.60
C GLN A 408 11.46 -26.42 -0.41
N ASP A 409 12.25 -25.59 -1.09
CA ASP A 409 13.70 -25.60 -1.08
C ASP A 409 14.28 -24.19 -1.22
N GLU A 410 15.59 -24.07 -1.38
CA GLU A 410 16.31 -22.79 -1.44
C GLU A 410 16.04 -21.98 -2.72
N GLN A 411 15.48 -22.60 -3.77
CA GLN A 411 15.08 -21.88 -4.98
C GLN A 411 13.81 -21.07 -4.76
N ASP A 412 13.03 -21.37 -3.72
CA ASP A 412 11.78 -20.68 -3.42
C ASP A 412 12.02 -19.44 -2.58
N THR A 413 11.66 -18.28 -3.13
CA THR A 413 11.89 -16.97 -2.53
C THR A 413 10.64 -16.11 -2.61
N VAL A 414 10.66 -14.98 -1.90
CA VAL A 414 9.64 -13.95 -2.00
C VAL A 414 9.52 -13.35 -3.41
N LEU A 415 10.55 -13.47 -4.27
CA LEU A 415 10.56 -12.88 -5.62
C LEU A 415 9.99 -13.81 -6.70
N ASN A 416 9.84 -15.10 -6.42
CA ASN A 416 9.32 -16.09 -7.40
C ASN A 416 8.11 -16.89 -6.88
N ARG A 417 7.57 -16.50 -5.72
CA ARG A 417 6.35 -17.06 -5.15
C ARG A 417 5.30 -15.98 -4.91
N GLN A 418 4.04 -16.39 -4.93
CA GLN A 418 2.95 -15.56 -4.44
C GLN A 418 3.10 -15.40 -2.92
N ILE A 419 2.96 -14.18 -2.43
CA ILE A 419 3.03 -13.83 -1.02
C ILE A 419 1.62 -13.61 -0.47
N LEU A 420 1.41 -14.06 0.77
CA LEU A 420 0.28 -13.70 1.61
C LEU A 420 0.75 -12.79 2.74
N LYS A 421 0.05 -11.68 2.97
CA LYS A 421 0.31 -10.78 4.11
C LYS A 421 -0.65 -11.06 5.25
N GLY A 422 -0.13 -11.15 6.46
CA GLY A 422 -0.91 -11.45 7.66
C GLY A 422 -0.30 -10.83 8.90
N ALA A 423 -0.85 -11.21 10.05
CA ALA A 423 -0.26 -10.90 11.35
C ALA A 423 -0.21 -12.14 12.22
N LEU A 424 0.84 -12.29 13.03
CA LEU A 424 0.94 -13.39 13.98
C LEU A 424 -0.14 -13.25 15.04
N ALA A 425 -1.02 -14.24 15.13
CA ALA A 425 -2.09 -14.29 16.11
C ALA A 425 -1.65 -15.02 17.39
N ALA A 426 -0.81 -16.05 17.25
CA ALA A 426 -0.22 -16.78 18.37
C ALA A 426 1.10 -17.44 17.93
N ILE A 427 2.05 -17.58 18.84
CA ILE A 427 3.30 -18.30 18.58
C ILE A 427 3.71 -19.15 19.77
N SER A 428 4.11 -20.39 19.49
CA SER A 428 4.63 -21.33 20.49
C SER A 428 5.82 -22.10 19.93
N ARG A 429 6.43 -22.98 20.73
CA ARG A 429 7.50 -23.88 20.26
C ARG A 429 7.01 -24.85 19.18
N GLU A 430 5.75 -25.23 19.19
CA GLU A 430 5.21 -26.28 18.32
C GLU A 430 4.50 -25.73 17.09
N PHE A 431 3.92 -24.53 17.19
CA PHE A 431 3.13 -23.94 16.12
C PHE A 431 3.26 -22.42 16.06
N VAL A 432 2.88 -21.86 14.91
CA VAL A 432 2.60 -20.44 14.72
C VAL A 432 1.24 -20.29 14.04
N GLU A 433 0.39 -19.43 14.60
CA GLU A 433 -0.90 -19.08 14.01
C GLU A 433 -0.78 -17.72 13.32
N VAL A 434 -1.14 -17.67 12.04
CA VAL A 434 -1.18 -16.42 11.26
C VAL A 434 -2.63 -16.09 10.91
N ARG A 435 -3.03 -14.86 11.18
CA ARG A 435 -4.31 -14.29 10.76
C ARG A 435 -4.14 -13.52 9.45
N PHE A 436 -4.93 -13.88 8.46
CA PHE A 436 -5.02 -13.23 7.16
C PHE A 436 -6.33 -12.45 7.06
N ARG A 437 -6.29 -11.32 6.34
CA ARG A 437 -7.45 -10.45 6.19
C ARG A 437 -8.61 -11.13 5.45
N ASN A 438 -8.30 -11.86 4.37
CA ASN A 438 -9.33 -12.44 3.50
C ASN A 438 -9.29 -13.95 3.53
N LYS A 439 -10.48 -14.51 3.43
CA LYS A 439 -10.69 -15.94 3.25
C LYS A 439 -10.35 -16.35 1.83
N GLN A 440 -9.92 -17.60 1.67
CA GLN A 440 -9.50 -18.14 0.38
C GLN A 440 -10.33 -19.37 0.03
N ARG A 441 -11.08 -19.29 -1.08
CA ARG A 441 -11.81 -20.45 -1.63
C ARG A 441 -10.88 -21.48 -2.26
N ASN A 442 -9.78 -21.01 -2.86
CA ASN A 442 -8.78 -21.86 -3.48
C ASN A 442 -7.98 -22.64 -2.42
N ARG A 443 -8.47 -23.83 -2.06
CA ARG A 443 -7.76 -24.76 -1.16
C ARG A 443 -6.59 -25.47 -1.84
N THR A 444 -6.60 -25.56 -3.16
CA THR A 444 -5.55 -26.18 -3.96
C THR A 444 -4.20 -25.50 -3.72
N PHE A 445 -4.19 -24.15 -3.71
CA PHE A 445 -2.97 -23.39 -3.42
C PHE A 445 -2.33 -23.77 -2.08
N PHE A 446 -3.13 -24.03 -1.05
CA PHE A 446 -2.62 -24.44 0.26
C PHE A 446 -2.20 -25.91 0.29
N ASN A 447 -2.97 -26.79 -0.35
CA ASN A 447 -2.75 -28.23 -0.32
C ASN A 447 -1.57 -28.69 -1.19
N GLU A 448 -1.29 -28.00 -2.29
CA GLU A 448 -0.19 -28.36 -3.20
C GLU A 448 1.18 -27.91 -2.70
N ASN A 449 1.23 -26.99 -1.72
CA ASN A 449 2.45 -26.49 -1.12
C ASN A 449 2.64 -27.09 0.29
N PRO A 450 3.54 -28.07 0.47
CA PRO A 450 3.64 -28.80 1.73
C PRO A 450 4.46 -28.05 2.79
N LEU A 451 5.36 -27.16 2.36
CA LEU A 451 6.25 -26.39 3.21
C LEU A 451 6.13 -24.88 2.96
N TRP A 452 6.23 -24.12 4.04
CA TRP A 452 6.01 -22.68 4.09
C TRP A 452 7.11 -21.98 4.88
N ALA A 453 7.29 -20.69 4.57
CA ALA A 453 8.11 -19.77 5.31
C ALA A 453 7.31 -18.53 5.74
N ILE A 454 7.72 -17.93 6.86
CA ILE A 454 7.20 -16.68 7.40
C ILE A 454 8.40 -15.77 7.70
N GLU A 455 8.37 -14.55 7.16
CA GLU A 455 9.36 -13.49 7.37
C GLU A 455 8.66 -12.20 7.83
N HIS A 456 9.40 -11.28 8.41
CA HIS A 456 8.86 -9.97 8.79
C HIS A 456 8.39 -9.17 7.57
N ASP A 457 7.29 -8.42 7.73
CA ASP A 457 6.83 -7.44 6.74
C ASP A 457 7.10 -6.02 7.26
N ALA A 458 7.19 -5.05 6.34
CA ALA A 458 7.29 -3.63 6.68
C ALA A 458 6.18 -2.85 5.97
N LEU A 459 5.65 -1.83 6.65
CA LEU A 459 4.65 -0.94 6.09
C LEU A 459 5.21 0.47 5.90
N ASP A 460 4.91 1.06 4.76
CA ASP A 460 5.21 2.48 4.50
C ASP A 460 4.22 3.42 5.21
N THR A 461 3.14 2.88 5.80
CA THR A 461 2.04 3.66 6.38
C THR A 461 2.48 4.60 7.49
N SER A 462 3.45 4.18 8.32
CA SER A 462 4.01 5.02 9.38
C SER A 462 4.67 6.29 8.81
N TYR A 463 5.53 6.16 7.80
CA TYR A 463 6.20 7.32 7.17
C TYR A 463 5.23 8.17 6.35
N ASN A 464 4.28 7.53 5.65
CA ASN A 464 3.23 8.25 4.94
C ASN A 464 2.38 9.10 5.90
N SER A 465 2.15 8.64 7.13
CA SER A 465 1.49 9.45 8.17
C SER A 465 2.36 10.64 8.59
N MET A 466 3.68 10.47 8.70
CA MET A 466 4.58 11.56 9.06
C MET A 466 4.55 12.70 8.03
N TYR A 467 4.57 12.38 6.72
CA TYR A 467 4.45 13.40 5.68
C TYR A 467 3.14 14.20 5.77
N LYS A 468 2.02 13.51 6.01
CA LYS A 468 0.71 14.14 6.20
C LYS A 468 0.70 15.04 7.44
N SER A 469 1.22 14.55 8.56
CA SER A 469 1.34 15.34 9.79
C SER A 469 2.23 16.58 9.61
N LEU A 470 3.28 16.51 8.79
CA LEU A 470 4.10 17.67 8.45
C LEU A 470 3.30 18.74 7.68
N PHE A 471 2.42 18.32 6.77
CA PHE A 471 1.58 19.25 6.02
C PHE A 471 0.40 19.77 6.88
N ASP A 472 -0.20 18.91 7.72
CA ASP A 472 -1.23 19.30 8.69
C ASP A 472 -0.68 20.33 9.69
N PHE A 473 0.58 20.20 10.10
CA PHE A 473 1.27 21.20 10.91
C PHE A 473 1.27 22.58 10.25
N LEU A 474 1.51 22.68 8.94
CA LEU A 474 1.47 23.98 8.23
C LEU A 474 0.05 24.59 8.21
N ASN A 475 -0.98 23.75 8.22
CA ASN A 475 -2.38 24.17 8.24
C ASN A 475 -2.91 24.48 9.66
N ALA A 476 -2.18 24.10 10.72
CA ALA A 476 -2.56 24.40 12.10
C ALA A 476 -2.55 25.91 12.41
N GLU A 477 -3.19 26.34 13.49
CA GLU A 477 -3.21 27.75 13.87
C GLU A 477 -1.80 28.26 14.20
N LYS A 478 -1.51 29.52 13.84
CA LYS A 478 -0.18 30.10 14.05
C LYS A 478 0.32 29.98 15.50
N GLN A 479 -0.54 30.19 16.49
CA GLN A 479 -0.18 30.06 17.90
C GLN A 479 0.27 28.63 18.29
N GLN A 480 -0.32 27.61 17.67
CA GLN A 480 0.05 26.21 17.86
C GLN A 480 1.39 25.92 17.19
N ARG A 481 1.59 26.42 15.97
CA ARG A 481 2.87 26.26 15.25
C ARG A 481 4.02 26.95 15.98
N ASP A 482 3.81 28.18 16.43
CA ASP A 482 4.80 28.93 17.23
C ASP A 482 5.12 28.22 18.55
N LEU A 483 4.13 27.60 19.21
CA LEU A 483 4.35 26.81 20.42
C LEU A 483 5.19 25.56 20.15
N LEU A 484 4.85 24.79 19.11
CA LEU A 484 5.54 23.55 18.76
C LEU A 484 6.99 23.80 18.26
N LEU A 485 7.22 24.93 17.59
CA LEU A 485 8.56 25.37 17.18
C LEU A 485 9.37 26.03 18.32
N GLY A 486 8.78 26.19 19.51
CA GLY A 486 9.43 26.87 20.64
C GLY A 486 9.61 28.39 20.45
N LEU A 487 8.91 28.99 19.49
CA LEU A 487 8.87 30.44 19.26
C LEU A 487 7.97 31.15 20.30
N ARG A 488 6.99 30.41 20.84
CA ARG A 488 6.14 30.82 21.96
C ARG A 488 6.37 29.89 23.15
N ALA A 489 6.62 30.46 24.33
CA ALA A 489 6.68 29.68 25.57
C ALA A 489 5.28 29.17 25.97
N PRO A 490 5.17 27.96 26.57
CA PRO A 490 3.90 27.49 27.13
C PRO A 490 3.45 28.39 28.27
N GLN A 491 2.14 28.54 28.45
CA GLN A 491 1.56 29.32 29.53
C GLN A 491 1.88 28.70 30.90
N ALA A 492 2.29 29.54 31.85
CA ALA A 492 2.60 29.10 33.20
C ALA A 492 1.31 28.71 33.94
N PRO A 493 1.22 27.50 34.51
CA PRO A 493 0.00 27.06 35.17
C PRO A 493 -0.21 27.85 36.48
N ALA A 494 -1.43 28.34 36.72
CA ALA A 494 -1.79 29.01 37.97
C ALA A 494 -1.97 27.97 39.10
N ILE A 495 -0.88 27.47 39.67
CA ILE A 495 -0.93 26.43 40.72
C ILE A 495 -0.79 27.07 42.11
N PRO A 496 -1.76 26.88 43.04
CA PRO A 496 -1.59 27.26 44.44
C PRO A 496 -0.46 26.45 45.10
N GLU A 497 0.34 27.07 45.97
CA GLU A 497 1.56 26.55 46.64
C GLU A 497 1.44 25.25 47.46
N ASN A 498 0.30 24.55 47.44
CA ASN A 498 0.09 23.34 48.23
C ASN A 498 1.00 22.21 47.74
N LYS A 499 1.95 21.80 48.59
CA LYS A 499 2.78 20.59 48.42
C LYS A 499 1.93 19.34 48.56
N LEU A 500 1.26 18.95 47.49
CA LEU A 500 0.64 17.63 47.39
C LEU A 500 1.74 16.55 47.26
N PRO A 501 1.55 15.34 47.81
CA PRO A 501 2.47 14.24 47.60
C PRO A 501 2.46 13.77 46.14
N TYR A 502 3.41 12.91 45.80
CA TYR A 502 3.36 12.13 44.55
C TYR A 502 2.25 11.06 44.67
N PRO A 503 1.41 10.84 43.64
CA PRO A 503 1.43 11.45 42.31
C PRO A 503 0.52 12.69 42.13
N GLU A 504 -0.35 13.01 43.10
CA GLU A 504 -1.31 14.12 43.05
C GLU A 504 -0.72 15.47 42.62
N SER A 505 0.50 15.78 43.05
CA SER A 505 1.19 17.01 42.64
C SER A 505 1.45 17.09 41.14
N ILE A 506 1.75 15.96 40.49
CA ILE A 506 2.00 15.88 39.05
C ILE A 506 0.68 15.93 38.30
N ILE A 507 -0.34 15.19 38.76
CA ILE A 507 -1.68 15.20 38.16
C ILE A 507 -2.26 16.63 38.18
N ARG A 508 -2.14 17.32 39.31
CA ARG A 508 -2.64 18.71 39.43
C ARG A 508 -1.87 19.68 38.53
N LYS A 509 -0.55 19.50 38.38
CA LYS A 509 0.26 20.28 37.43
C LYS A 509 -0.17 20.04 35.99
N ALA A 510 -0.43 18.78 35.63
CA ALA A 510 -0.90 18.40 34.30
C ALA A 510 -2.29 18.99 34.00
N MET A 511 -3.23 18.89 34.95
CA MET A 511 -4.58 19.47 34.81
C MET A 511 -4.60 21.00 34.75
N ALA A 512 -3.59 21.67 35.31
CA ALA A 512 -3.47 23.12 35.31
C ALA A 512 -2.71 23.66 34.08
N ALA A 513 -2.11 22.80 33.26
CA ALA A 513 -1.39 23.21 32.05
C ALA A 513 -2.38 23.55 30.94
N GLU A 514 -2.25 24.73 30.34
CA GLU A 514 -3.14 25.16 29.24
C GLU A 514 -2.64 24.72 27.86
N ASP A 515 -1.32 24.57 27.69
CA ASP A 515 -0.70 24.25 26.41
C ASP A 515 -0.28 22.76 26.32
N TYR A 516 0.78 22.37 27.05
CA TYR A 516 1.20 20.98 27.18
C TYR A 516 1.87 20.74 28.54
N PHE A 517 1.96 19.47 28.94
CA PHE A 517 2.67 19.04 30.14
C PHE A 517 3.54 17.83 29.85
N LEU A 518 4.82 17.90 30.21
CA LEU A 518 5.80 16.82 29.98
C LEU A 518 5.99 16.02 31.28
N ILE A 519 5.52 14.77 31.28
CA ILE A 519 5.72 13.85 32.42
C ILE A 519 7.06 13.14 32.26
N ILE A 520 8.01 13.48 33.13
CA ILE A 520 9.30 12.78 33.21
C ILE A 520 9.23 11.77 34.36
N GLY A 521 9.32 10.48 34.04
CA GLY A 521 9.46 9.44 35.05
C GLY A 521 10.64 8.53 34.72
N PRO A 522 11.59 8.32 35.63
CA PRO A 522 12.62 7.30 35.50
C PRO A 522 12.05 5.87 35.33
N PRO A 523 12.87 4.88 34.94
CA PRO A 523 12.48 3.47 34.97
C PRO A 523 12.00 3.05 36.38
N GLY A 524 10.94 2.24 36.45
CA GLY A 524 10.42 1.72 37.73
C GLY A 524 9.49 2.67 38.52
N THR A 525 9.28 3.92 38.10
CA THR A 525 8.42 4.88 38.83
C THR A 525 6.92 4.73 38.57
N GLY A 526 6.46 3.58 38.07
CA GLY A 526 5.02 3.32 37.89
C GLY A 526 4.27 4.28 36.96
N LYS A 527 4.94 4.93 35.98
CA LYS A 527 4.33 5.91 35.05
C LYS A 527 3.00 5.40 34.47
N THR A 528 3.01 4.20 33.91
CA THR A 528 1.84 3.59 33.27
C THR A 528 0.75 3.25 34.28
N SER A 529 1.10 2.68 35.44
CA SER A 529 0.14 2.31 36.48
C SER A 529 -0.53 3.52 37.16
N ILE A 530 0.12 4.69 37.13
CA ILE A 530 -0.29 5.88 37.87
C ILE A 530 -1.01 6.90 36.98
N PHE A 531 -0.53 7.10 35.74
CA PHE A 531 -1.05 8.16 34.86
C PHE A 531 -1.93 7.67 33.71
N ALA A 532 -1.91 6.36 33.38
CA ALA A 532 -2.59 5.81 32.21
C ALA A 532 -3.71 4.81 32.56
N ARG A 533 -4.30 4.92 33.77
CA ARG A 533 -5.33 4.01 34.27
C ARG A 533 -6.74 4.54 34.07
#